data_AF-A0A7Y5HAT6-F1
#
_entry.id   AF-A0A7Y5HAT6-F1
#
_cell.length_a   1.000
_cell.length_b   1.000
_cell.length_c   1.000
_cell.angle_alpha   90.00
_cell.angle_beta   90.00
_cell.angle_gamma   90.00
#
_symmetry.space_group_name_H-M   'P 1'
#
loop_
_entity.id
_entity.type
_entity.pdbx_description
1 polymer ?
#
loop_
_entity_poly.entity_id
_entity_poly.type
_entity_poly.pdbx_seq_one_letter_code
_entity_poly.pdbx_strand_id
1 'polypeptide(L)'
;MDLYTPIKQALVKAKESYEAREFDRAAAQYDKAANLMAIYAEQAIGRDAEMRRRRKAMEYREIAKKLRSGEYESPAAPREDDPGDAAPRNGGAIPVPEGKSAKAAGEIKGAVLALIKSSSIHWNDIGGLEPTKSEIKYALGITLAKQPAGVQLSAWTNILFYGPPGTGKTLLAAATSHAIRNSDNVEAVFFNVKVSSILSKYFGESSKIISELYGTARDTSPAVVFLDEFESIAGKRDDQDTGPERRILSTLLSELDGMEAKGRRDIYVLTIAATNRPWDLDPAVLSRFEKKILIPLPDAPARAAILQIHLQKRGFQLQGDVAELAKATEGYSGREIERLCKEVTTRMVAEVNGEIPAIIDRGLDEARKYQLKVRPLTMADFHRAAAKIHPQTTAADVKKYAEWRESMVDG
;
A
#
# COMPACT_ATOMS: atom_id res chain seq x y z
N MET A 1 8.04 -4.65 26.53
CA MET A 1 8.16 -3.43 27.36
C MET A 1 7.99 -2.28 26.39
N ASP A 2 6.94 -1.43 26.45
CA ASP A 2 6.92 -0.26 25.55
C ASP A 2 7.99 0.72 25.96
N LEU A 3 8.83 0.98 24.98
CA LEU A 3 9.92 1.92 25.04
C LEU A 3 9.58 3.13 24.16
N TYR A 4 8.57 3.04 23.29
CA TYR A 4 8.18 4.08 22.35
C TYR A 4 7.62 5.32 23.05
N THR A 5 6.65 5.15 23.96
CA THR A 5 6.08 6.29 24.70
C THR A 5 7.14 7.04 25.52
N PRO A 6 8.04 6.36 26.28
CA PRO A 6 9.18 7.00 26.92
C PRO A 6 10.14 7.73 25.98
N ILE A 7 10.42 7.18 24.78
CA ILE A 7 11.29 7.84 23.80
C ILE A 7 10.63 9.12 23.27
N LYS A 8 9.36 9.05 22.86
CA LYS A 8 8.62 10.22 22.34
C LYS A 8 8.55 11.33 23.39
N GLN A 9 8.26 10.99 24.65
CA GLN A 9 8.26 11.96 25.75
C GLN A 9 9.63 12.61 25.98
N ALA A 10 10.71 11.84 25.86
CA ALA A 10 12.06 12.40 25.97
C ALA A 10 12.36 13.37 24.82
N LEU A 11 11.96 13.05 23.59
CA LEU A 11 12.15 13.92 22.42
C LEU A 11 11.34 15.22 22.50
N VAL A 12 10.08 15.16 22.94
CA VAL A 12 9.26 16.36 23.16
C VAL A 12 9.91 17.27 24.20
N LYS A 13 10.34 16.72 25.35
CA LYS A 13 11.05 17.50 26.38
C LYS A 13 12.39 18.04 25.88
N ALA A 14 13.08 17.32 25.01
CA ALA A 14 14.32 17.77 24.39
C ALA A 14 14.08 19.00 23.51
N LYS A 15 13.00 18.98 22.72
CA LYS A 15 12.57 20.10 21.87
C LYS A 15 12.13 21.31 22.70
N GLU A 16 11.29 21.11 23.70
CA GLU A 16 10.87 22.18 24.63
C GLU A 16 12.07 22.83 25.32
N SER A 17 13.02 22.03 25.82
CA SER A 17 14.24 22.52 26.45
C SER A 17 15.14 23.27 25.45
N TYR A 18 15.18 22.81 24.20
CA TYR A 18 15.95 23.45 23.13
C TYR A 18 15.35 24.82 22.76
N GLU A 19 14.02 24.90 22.60
CA GLU A 19 13.29 26.15 22.33
C GLU A 19 13.42 27.15 23.49
N ALA A 20 13.44 26.65 24.73
CA ALA A 20 13.70 27.44 25.94
C ALA A 20 15.19 27.83 26.11
N ARG A 21 16.08 27.44 25.19
CA ARG A 21 17.53 27.67 25.23
C ARG A 21 18.24 27.03 26.45
N GLU A 22 17.66 25.97 27.00
CA GLU A 22 18.24 25.16 28.08
C GLU A 22 19.02 23.96 27.51
N PHE A 23 20.14 24.22 26.86
CA PHE A 23 20.85 23.22 26.03
C PHE A 23 21.38 22.01 26.80
N ASP A 24 21.82 22.17 28.05
CA ASP A 24 22.24 21.04 28.90
C ASP A 24 21.06 20.11 29.23
N ARG A 25 19.87 20.68 29.44
CA ARG A 25 18.65 19.90 29.69
C ARG A 25 18.18 19.23 28.40
N ALA A 26 18.25 19.93 27.26
CA ALA A 26 17.96 19.34 25.95
C ALA A 26 18.88 18.16 25.65
N ALA A 27 20.20 18.33 25.86
CA ALA A 27 21.18 17.27 25.68
C ALA A 27 20.91 16.05 26.58
N ALA A 28 20.56 16.28 27.84
CA ALA A 28 20.20 15.21 28.77
C ALA A 28 18.95 14.42 28.32
N GLN A 29 17.96 15.09 27.72
CA GLN A 29 16.78 14.42 27.16
C GLN A 29 17.09 13.64 25.87
N TYR A 30 17.98 14.16 25.00
CA TYR A 30 18.46 13.42 23.83
C TYR A 30 19.28 12.17 24.21
N ASP A 31 20.14 12.25 25.22
CA ASP A 31 20.86 11.08 25.76
C ASP A 31 19.89 10.03 26.32
N LYS A 32 18.84 10.48 27.00
CA LYS A 32 17.77 9.61 27.50
C LYS A 32 17.01 8.93 26.36
N ALA A 33 16.65 9.67 25.32
CA ALA A 33 16.03 9.12 24.11
C ALA A 33 16.94 8.11 23.40
N ALA A 34 18.23 8.42 23.28
CA ALA A 34 19.22 7.54 22.68
C ALA A 34 19.36 6.19 23.39
N ASN A 35 19.44 6.20 24.72
CA ASN A 35 19.57 4.98 25.51
C ASN A 35 18.31 4.11 25.42
N LEU A 36 17.13 4.72 25.44
CA LEU A 36 15.87 4.00 25.25
C LEU A 36 15.75 3.43 23.82
N MET A 37 16.21 4.17 22.81
CA MET A 37 16.21 3.75 21.42
C MET A 37 17.19 2.58 21.16
N ALA A 38 18.32 2.55 21.86
CA ALA A 38 19.28 1.45 21.81
C ALA A 38 18.69 0.15 22.39
N ILE A 39 18.04 0.22 23.56
CA ILE A 39 17.33 -0.92 24.15
C ILE A 39 16.19 -1.38 23.22
N TYR A 40 15.53 -0.44 22.55
CA TYR A 40 14.46 -0.77 21.61
C TYR A 40 14.97 -1.42 20.30
N ALA A 41 16.23 -1.17 19.93
CA ALA A 41 16.88 -1.85 18.82
C ALA A 41 17.14 -3.33 19.12
N GLU A 42 17.58 -3.65 20.35
CA GLU A 42 17.83 -5.04 20.79
C GLU A 42 16.58 -5.92 20.79
N GLN A 43 15.38 -5.30 20.82
CA GLN A 43 14.10 -5.99 20.77
C GLN A 43 13.52 -6.11 19.35
N ALA A 44 14.26 -5.70 18.32
CA ALA A 44 13.78 -5.74 16.94
C ALA A 44 13.78 -7.17 16.35
N ILE A 45 12.70 -7.53 15.64
CA ILE A 45 12.63 -8.79 14.89
C ILE A 45 13.11 -8.52 13.47
N GLY A 46 14.34 -8.93 13.18
CA GLY A 46 14.97 -8.80 11.86
C GLY A 46 16.08 -7.76 11.80
N ARG A 47 17.15 -8.07 11.04
CA ARG A 47 18.38 -7.27 10.98
C ARG A 47 18.16 -5.84 10.47
N ASP A 48 17.25 -5.65 9.53
CA ASP A 48 16.99 -4.33 8.95
C ASP A 48 16.31 -3.39 9.95
N ALA A 49 15.38 -3.91 10.76
CA ALA A 49 14.72 -3.13 11.81
C ALA A 49 15.69 -2.79 12.94
N GLU A 50 16.50 -3.76 13.39
CA GLU A 50 17.55 -3.53 14.38
C GLU A 50 18.54 -2.43 13.92
N MET A 51 19.03 -2.53 12.68
CA MET A 51 20.01 -1.59 12.14
C MET A 51 19.44 -0.16 12.03
N ARG A 52 18.18 -0.01 11.61
CA ARG A 52 17.50 1.30 11.59
C ARG A 52 17.37 1.90 12.98
N ARG A 53 16.99 1.11 13.98
CA ARG A 53 16.83 1.59 15.37
C ARG A 53 18.18 1.95 16.00
N ARG A 54 19.23 1.17 15.77
CA ARG A 54 20.60 1.50 16.19
C ARG A 54 21.10 2.80 15.56
N ARG A 55 20.79 3.04 14.28
CA ARG A 55 21.18 4.28 13.60
C ARG A 55 20.56 5.52 14.27
N LYS A 56 19.28 5.46 14.66
CA LYS A 56 18.63 6.55 15.40
C LYS A 56 19.18 6.78 16.79
N ALA A 57 19.51 5.70 17.51
CA ALA A 57 20.15 5.82 18.81
C ALA A 57 21.51 6.57 18.70
N MET A 58 22.28 6.31 17.65
CA MET A 58 23.52 7.05 17.38
C MET A 58 23.27 8.52 17.01
N GLU A 59 22.26 8.79 16.19
CA GLU A 59 21.87 10.15 15.81
C GLU A 59 21.51 11.02 17.03
N TYR A 60 20.71 10.49 17.96
CA TYR A 60 20.37 11.21 19.20
C TYR A 60 21.59 11.47 20.10
N ARG A 61 22.56 10.55 20.16
CA ARG A 61 23.82 10.78 20.90
C ARG A 61 24.66 11.89 20.28
N GLU A 62 24.74 11.93 18.95
CA GLU A 62 25.46 12.99 18.25
C GLU A 62 24.80 14.36 18.46
N ILE A 63 23.47 14.43 18.45
CA ILE A 63 22.74 15.65 18.79
C ILE A 63 23.04 16.09 20.23
N ALA A 64 22.98 15.18 21.21
CA ALA A 64 23.30 15.50 22.60
C ALA A 64 24.74 16.01 22.76
N LYS A 65 25.70 15.41 22.05
CA LYS A 65 27.11 15.82 22.06
C LYS A 65 27.31 17.22 21.48
N LYS A 66 26.68 17.54 20.34
CA LYS A 66 26.72 18.87 19.71
C LYS A 66 26.13 19.96 20.61
N LEU A 67 25.01 19.65 21.27
CA LEU A 67 24.38 20.58 22.22
C LEU A 67 25.27 20.90 23.42
N ARG A 68 26.08 19.94 23.90
CA ARG A 68 27.06 20.14 24.98
C ARG A 68 28.33 20.86 24.54
N SER A 69 28.76 20.69 23.27
CA SER A 69 29.97 21.34 22.74
C SER A 69 29.76 22.78 22.28
N GLY A 70 28.49 23.25 22.23
CA GLY A 70 28.17 24.61 21.78
C GLY A 70 28.29 24.81 20.27
N GLU A 71 28.42 23.73 19.50
CA GLU A 71 28.39 23.78 18.03
C GLU A 71 26.94 23.95 17.57
N TYR A 72 26.56 25.21 17.30
CA TYR A 72 25.23 25.56 16.79
C TYR A 72 25.11 25.26 15.29
N GLU A 73 24.65 24.06 14.98
CA GLU A 73 23.76 23.85 13.84
C GLU A 73 22.33 23.92 14.37
N SER A 74 21.47 24.75 13.75
CA SER A 74 20.03 24.68 13.99
C SER A 74 19.59 23.24 13.70
N PRO A 75 19.24 22.41 14.70
CA PRO A 75 18.75 21.09 14.42
C PRO A 75 17.42 21.32 13.71
N ALA A 76 17.30 20.87 12.46
CA ALA A 76 15.99 20.57 11.92
C ALA A 76 15.34 19.68 12.97
N ALA A 77 14.29 20.20 13.63
CA ALA A 77 13.70 19.56 14.79
C ALA A 77 13.50 18.07 14.46
N PRO A 78 13.94 17.14 15.33
CA PRO A 78 13.61 15.74 15.11
C PRO A 78 12.09 15.67 14.99
N ARG A 79 11.62 15.16 13.86
CA ARG A 79 10.19 14.96 13.62
C ARG A 79 9.63 14.22 14.84
N GLU A 80 8.50 14.69 15.39
CA GLU A 80 7.83 14.10 16.56
C GLU A 80 7.38 12.64 16.34
N ASP A 81 7.63 12.10 15.15
CA ASP A 81 7.14 10.81 14.67
C ASP A 81 8.23 9.83 14.29
N ASP A 82 9.44 9.97 14.84
CA ASP A 82 10.42 8.93 14.59
C ASP A 82 11.35 8.51 15.72
N PRO A 83 10.87 7.65 16.63
CA PRO A 83 11.71 6.64 17.27
C PRO A 83 11.42 5.25 16.71
N GLY A 84 11.66 5.07 15.41
CA GLY A 84 11.91 3.78 14.75
C GLY A 84 11.02 2.61 15.18
N ASP A 85 9.81 2.57 14.62
CA ASP A 85 8.71 1.62 14.89
C ASP A 85 7.99 1.85 16.22
N ALA A 86 6.66 1.74 16.20
CA ALA A 86 5.82 1.88 17.39
C ALA A 86 5.77 0.58 18.21
N ALA A 87 5.85 0.68 19.55
CA ALA A 87 5.34 -0.35 20.47
C ALA A 87 5.01 0.27 21.83
N PRO A 88 3.90 -0.11 22.53
CA PRO A 88 2.82 0.73 23.13
C PRO A 88 2.68 0.75 24.69
N ARG A 89 2.35 1.87 25.37
CA ARG A 89 1.99 1.86 26.83
C ARG A 89 0.91 2.81 27.35
N ASN A 90 -0.01 2.16 28.09
CA ASN A 90 -0.74 2.56 29.31
C ASN A 90 0.14 3.27 30.36
N GLY A 91 -0.33 4.07 31.33
CA GLY A 91 -1.64 4.43 31.93
C GLY A 91 -1.35 5.55 32.97
N GLY A 92 -2.26 6.15 33.74
CA GLY A 92 -3.63 5.88 34.19
C GLY A 92 -4.22 7.15 34.86
N ALA A 93 -5.31 7.17 35.63
CA ALA A 93 -6.26 6.14 36.06
C ALA A 93 -7.56 6.85 36.53
N ILE A 94 -8.73 6.32 36.13
CA ILE A 94 -10.02 6.43 36.83
C ILE A 94 -10.64 5.02 36.72
N PRO A 95 -11.21 4.45 37.79
CA PRO A 95 -11.37 3.00 37.93
C PRO A 95 -12.62 2.47 37.19
N VAL A 96 -12.45 1.46 36.32
CA VAL A 96 -13.54 0.64 35.77
C VAL A 96 -13.00 -0.74 35.32
N PRO A 97 -13.83 -1.80 35.16
CA PRO A 97 -13.62 -3.12 35.73
C PRO A 97 -12.76 -4.02 34.85
N GLU A 98 -12.09 -4.97 35.48
CA GLU A 98 -11.05 -5.84 34.92
C GLU A 98 -11.55 -6.81 33.83
N GLY A 99 -10.66 -7.08 32.85
CA GLY A 99 -10.33 -8.48 32.54
C GLY A 99 -10.40 -8.94 31.07
N LYS A 100 -11.23 -8.36 30.20
CA LYS A 100 -11.37 -8.86 28.80
C LYS A 100 -11.27 -7.80 27.70
N SER A 101 -11.66 -6.56 27.96
CA SER A 101 -11.78 -5.52 26.94
C SER A 101 -10.43 -4.94 26.47
N ALA A 102 -9.49 -4.70 27.40
CA ALA A 102 -8.20 -4.06 27.08
C ALA A 102 -7.26 -4.94 26.24
N LYS A 103 -7.31 -6.27 26.44
CA LYS A 103 -6.54 -7.23 25.64
C LYS A 103 -7.05 -7.27 24.20
N ALA A 104 -8.38 -7.32 24.02
CA ALA A 104 -9.02 -7.27 22.71
C ALA A 104 -8.72 -5.96 21.96
N ALA A 105 -8.70 -4.82 22.66
CA ALA A 105 -8.34 -3.54 22.04
C ALA A 105 -6.89 -3.50 21.53
N GLY A 106 -5.94 -4.09 22.27
CA GLY A 106 -4.55 -4.21 21.83
C GLY A 106 -4.38 -5.16 20.63
N GLU A 107 -5.16 -6.24 20.58
CA GLU A 107 -5.18 -7.19 19.46
C GLU A 107 -5.74 -6.55 18.18
N ILE A 108 -6.82 -5.77 18.28
CA ILE A 108 -7.41 -5.03 17.15
C ILE A 108 -6.42 -4.01 16.56
N LYS A 109 -5.74 -3.23 17.42
CA LYS A 109 -4.75 -2.25 16.96
C LYS A 109 -3.56 -2.94 16.27
N GLY A 110 -3.09 -4.06 16.81
CA GLY A 110 -2.07 -4.90 16.17
C GLY A 110 -2.50 -5.41 14.80
N ALA A 111 -3.76 -5.84 14.67
CA ALA A 111 -4.34 -6.27 13.40
C ALA A 111 -4.36 -5.15 12.35
N VAL A 112 -4.74 -3.93 12.74
CA VAL A 112 -4.75 -2.75 11.85
C VAL A 112 -3.35 -2.36 11.40
N LEU A 113 -2.37 -2.34 12.31
CA LEU A 113 -0.99 -2.04 11.96
C LEU A 113 -0.40 -3.05 10.97
N ALA A 114 -0.83 -4.32 11.02
CA ALA A 114 -0.42 -5.35 10.07
C ALA A 114 -1.00 -5.14 8.65
N LEU A 115 -2.03 -4.30 8.48
CA LEU A 115 -2.60 -3.91 7.19
C LEU A 115 -1.77 -2.83 6.48
N ILE A 116 -0.89 -2.14 7.21
CA ILE A 116 0.04 -1.17 6.63
C ILE A 116 1.03 -1.93 5.74
N LYS A 117 1.14 -1.50 4.49
CA LYS A 117 2.09 -2.04 3.52
C LYS A 117 3.00 -0.93 3.03
N SER A 118 4.31 -1.18 3.05
CA SER A 118 5.25 -0.38 2.27
C SER A 118 5.01 -0.67 0.79
N SER A 119 4.44 0.27 0.04
CA SER A 119 4.38 0.17 -1.42
C SER A 119 5.65 0.77 -2.03
N SER A 120 6.47 -0.06 -2.67
CA SER A 120 7.60 0.40 -3.50
C SER A 120 7.20 0.55 -4.97
N ILE A 121 5.91 0.76 -5.23
CA ILE A 121 5.34 0.78 -6.58
C ILE A 121 5.17 2.24 -6.99
N HIS A 122 5.78 2.64 -8.09
CA HIS A 122 5.64 3.97 -8.65
C HIS A 122 4.76 3.96 -9.90
N TRP A 123 4.32 5.14 -10.36
CA TRP A 123 3.54 5.26 -11.60
C TRP A 123 4.23 4.69 -12.84
N ASN A 124 5.57 4.71 -12.85
CA ASN A 124 6.39 4.19 -13.94
C ASN A 124 6.46 2.65 -13.95
N ASP A 125 6.09 2.00 -12.85
CA ASP A 125 5.96 0.54 -12.77
C ASP A 125 4.67 0.02 -13.40
N ILE A 126 3.79 0.91 -13.86
CA ILE A 126 2.49 0.59 -14.44
C ILE A 126 2.52 0.98 -15.92
N GLY A 127 2.38 0.02 -16.83
CA GLY A 127 2.26 0.31 -18.26
C GLY A 127 0.83 0.76 -18.62
N GLY A 128 0.68 1.88 -19.33
CA GLY A 128 -0.61 2.40 -19.77
C GLY A 128 -1.38 3.19 -18.70
N LEU A 129 -2.69 3.34 -18.94
CA LEU A 129 -3.63 4.05 -18.07
C LEU A 129 -3.30 5.54 -17.85
N GLU A 130 -2.60 6.18 -18.79
CA GLU A 130 -2.20 7.59 -18.71
C GLU A 130 -3.36 8.55 -18.44
N PRO A 131 -4.54 8.40 -19.07
CA PRO A 131 -5.70 9.23 -18.74
C PRO A 131 -6.14 9.06 -17.29
N THR A 132 -6.26 7.82 -16.81
CA THR A 132 -6.65 7.51 -15.43
C THR A 132 -5.64 8.00 -14.41
N LYS A 133 -4.33 7.80 -14.67
CA LYS A 133 -3.26 8.32 -13.83
C LYS A 133 -3.32 9.84 -13.75
N SER A 134 -3.60 10.51 -14.87
CA SER A 134 -3.70 11.98 -14.93
C SER A 134 -4.93 12.48 -14.17
N GLU A 135 -6.07 11.81 -14.30
CA GLU A 135 -7.29 12.13 -13.56
C GLU A 135 -7.09 11.99 -12.05
N ILE A 136 -6.48 10.89 -11.59
CA ILE A 136 -6.15 10.69 -10.16
C ILE A 136 -5.18 11.76 -9.68
N LYS A 137 -4.11 12.03 -10.43
CA LYS A 137 -3.13 13.08 -10.08
C LYS A 137 -3.77 14.46 -10.01
N TYR A 138 -4.68 14.78 -10.93
CA TYR A 138 -5.38 16.05 -10.96
C TYR A 138 -6.30 16.20 -9.74
N ALA A 139 -7.07 15.16 -9.41
CA ALA A 139 -7.95 15.15 -8.24
C ALA A 139 -7.16 15.29 -6.93
N LEU A 140 -6.00 14.66 -6.84
CA LEU A 140 -5.09 14.86 -5.71
C LEU A 140 -4.49 16.28 -5.71
N GLY A 141 -4.04 16.76 -6.86
CA GLY A 141 -3.39 18.05 -7.00
C GLY A 141 -4.29 19.22 -6.62
N ILE A 142 -5.54 19.23 -7.07
CA ILE A 142 -6.48 20.36 -6.83
C ILE A 142 -6.82 20.55 -5.34
N THR A 143 -6.60 19.51 -4.53
CA THR A 143 -7.03 19.46 -3.13
C THR A 143 -5.90 19.78 -2.19
N LEU A 144 -4.70 19.32 -2.53
CA LEU A 144 -3.46 19.65 -1.85
C LEU A 144 -2.96 21.05 -2.22
N ALA A 145 -3.38 21.60 -3.36
CA ALA A 145 -3.04 22.95 -3.77
C ALA A 145 -3.68 24.01 -2.88
N LYS A 146 -2.97 25.14 -2.69
CA LYS A 146 -3.49 26.31 -1.97
C LYS A 146 -4.70 26.87 -2.72
N GLN A 147 -5.86 26.82 -2.08
CA GLN A 147 -7.11 27.34 -2.66
C GLN A 147 -7.20 28.86 -2.49
N PRO A 148 -7.73 29.60 -3.49
CA PRO A 148 -7.99 31.03 -3.36
C PRO A 148 -8.93 31.35 -2.19
N ALA A 149 -8.82 32.56 -1.65
CA ALA A 149 -9.74 33.01 -0.60
C ALA A 149 -11.20 32.95 -1.08
N GLY A 150 -12.06 32.31 -0.28
CA GLY A 150 -13.48 32.12 -0.60
C GLY A 150 -13.80 30.94 -1.52
N VAL A 151 -12.79 30.28 -2.11
CA VAL A 151 -12.99 29.05 -2.90
C VAL A 151 -12.83 27.84 -1.98
N GLN A 152 -13.79 26.92 -2.04
CA GLN A 152 -13.76 25.65 -1.31
C GLN A 152 -14.02 24.51 -2.28
N LEU A 153 -12.94 23.88 -2.72
CA LEU A 153 -12.97 22.65 -3.52
C LEU A 153 -12.70 21.48 -2.58
N SER A 154 -13.59 20.49 -2.58
CA SER A 154 -13.41 19.25 -1.82
C SER A 154 -12.65 18.22 -2.65
N ALA A 155 -11.83 17.42 -1.99
CA ALA A 155 -11.20 16.27 -2.60
C ALA A 155 -12.16 15.14 -2.81
N TRP A 156 -11.89 14.33 -3.83
CA TRP A 156 -12.43 12.98 -3.84
C TRP A 156 -11.77 12.22 -2.68
N THR A 157 -12.61 11.72 -1.80
CA THR A 157 -12.22 10.86 -0.68
C THR A 157 -12.57 9.42 -0.96
N ASN A 158 -13.51 9.14 -1.88
CA ASN A 158 -13.97 7.78 -2.16
C ASN A 158 -13.98 7.47 -3.66
N ILE A 159 -13.09 6.59 -4.10
CA ILE A 159 -12.96 6.13 -5.49
C ILE A 159 -13.22 4.62 -5.58
N LEU A 160 -14.02 4.20 -6.56
CA LEU A 160 -14.23 2.79 -6.91
C LEU A 160 -13.51 2.46 -8.21
N PHE A 161 -12.50 1.59 -8.14
CA PHE A 161 -11.91 0.93 -9.30
C PHE A 161 -12.71 -0.33 -9.63
N TYR A 162 -13.07 -0.48 -10.91
CA TYR A 162 -13.70 -1.70 -11.39
C TYR A 162 -13.10 -2.11 -12.73
N GLY A 163 -13.24 -3.39 -13.07
CA GLY A 163 -12.79 -3.91 -14.35
C GLY A 163 -12.26 -5.34 -14.22
N PRO A 164 -11.77 -5.92 -15.33
CA PRO A 164 -11.32 -7.30 -15.37
C PRO A 164 -10.23 -7.62 -14.32
N PRO A 165 -10.13 -8.88 -13.88
CA PRO A 165 -9.03 -9.30 -13.01
C PRO A 165 -7.69 -9.16 -13.72
N GLY A 166 -6.63 -8.84 -12.98
CA GLY A 166 -5.26 -8.79 -13.53
C GLY A 166 -4.92 -7.50 -14.31
N THR A 167 -5.77 -6.48 -14.31
CA THR A 167 -5.52 -5.19 -14.99
C THR A 167 -4.76 -4.16 -14.14
N GLY A 168 -4.33 -4.52 -12.93
CA GLY A 168 -3.47 -3.67 -12.10
C GLY A 168 -4.18 -2.72 -11.14
N LYS A 169 -5.46 -2.95 -10.79
CA LYS A 169 -6.20 -2.14 -9.79
C LYS A 169 -5.44 -1.93 -8.48
N THR A 170 -4.92 -3.01 -7.87
CA THR A 170 -4.11 -2.96 -6.64
C THR A 170 -2.78 -2.23 -6.85
N LEU A 171 -2.14 -2.40 -8.00
CA LEU A 171 -0.89 -1.69 -8.33
C LEU A 171 -1.12 -0.20 -8.49
N LEU A 172 -2.22 0.19 -9.15
CA LEU A 172 -2.61 1.57 -9.34
C LEU A 172 -2.87 2.26 -8.00
N ALA A 173 -3.62 1.62 -7.10
CA ALA A 173 -3.85 2.15 -5.75
C ALA A 173 -2.55 2.32 -4.94
N ALA A 174 -1.65 1.34 -5.03
CA ALA A 174 -0.35 1.39 -4.36
C ALA A 174 0.58 2.48 -4.94
N ALA A 175 0.49 2.77 -6.23
CA ALA A 175 1.22 3.89 -6.86
C ALA A 175 0.61 5.26 -6.49
N THR A 176 -0.71 5.31 -6.30
CA THR A 176 -1.41 6.52 -5.82
C THR A 176 -0.90 6.96 -4.45
N SER A 177 -0.69 6.04 -3.50
CA SER A 177 -0.20 6.39 -2.16
C SER A 177 1.19 7.03 -2.21
N HIS A 178 2.09 6.54 -3.06
CA HIS A 178 3.42 7.11 -3.25
C HIS A 178 3.38 8.53 -3.86
N ALA A 179 2.33 8.84 -4.63
CA ALA A 179 2.12 10.15 -5.22
C ALA A 179 1.66 11.20 -4.21
N ILE A 180 0.94 10.77 -3.18
CA ILE A 180 0.42 11.64 -2.13
C ILE A 180 1.54 11.87 -1.13
N ARG A 181 1.96 13.13 -1.02
CA ARG A 181 2.95 13.57 -0.05
C ARG A 181 2.41 14.74 0.73
N ASN A 182 2.75 14.80 2.02
CA ASN A 182 2.47 15.99 2.82
C ASN A 182 3.50 17.10 2.55
N SER A 183 3.34 18.24 3.23
CA SER A 183 4.25 19.40 3.15
C SER A 183 5.70 19.08 3.49
N ASP A 184 5.95 18.02 4.27
CA ASP A 184 7.27 17.57 4.69
C ASP A 184 7.86 16.48 3.76
N ASN A 185 7.24 16.30 2.58
CA ASN A 185 7.59 15.32 1.55
C ASN A 185 7.47 13.86 2.02
N VAL A 186 6.71 13.61 3.09
CA VAL A 186 6.42 12.27 3.62
C VAL A 186 5.29 11.64 2.81
N GLU A 187 5.51 10.41 2.38
CA GLU A 187 4.54 9.61 1.60
C GLU A 187 3.33 9.22 2.44
N ALA A 188 2.18 9.10 1.77
CA ALA A 188 0.97 8.65 2.44
C ALA A 188 1.09 7.19 2.91
N VAL A 189 0.55 6.91 4.10
CA VAL A 189 0.47 5.55 4.62
C VAL A 189 -0.51 4.74 3.78
N PHE A 190 -0.08 3.58 3.27
CA PHE A 190 -0.91 2.70 2.46
C PHE A 190 -1.42 1.51 3.27
N PHE A 191 -2.73 1.47 3.50
CA PHE A 191 -3.42 0.34 4.09
C PHE A 191 -3.96 -0.55 2.98
N ASN A 192 -3.48 -1.79 2.87
CA ASN A 192 -3.98 -2.76 1.90
C ASN A 192 -4.88 -3.78 2.59
N VAL A 193 -6.17 -3.67 2.32
CA VAL A 193 -7.20 -4.43 3.01
C VAL A 193 -7.93 -5.32 2.02
N LYS A 194 -7.72 -6.64 2.14
CA LYS A 194 -8.58 -7.61 1.48
C LYS A 194 -9.84 -7.80 2.33
N VAL A 195 -10.98 -7.36 1.83
CA VAL A 195 -12.24 -7.35 2.60
C VAL A 195 -12.63 -8.76 3.04
N SER A 196 -12.51 -9.75 2.15
CA SER A 196 -12.71 -11.18 2.42
C SER A 196 -11.86 -11.72 3.60
N SER A 197 -10.64 -11.18 3.77
CA SER A 197 -9.72 -11.58 4.85
C SER A 197 -10.10 -11.01 6.21
N ILE A 198 -10.70 -9.81 6.26
CA ILE A 198 -11.22 -9.24 7.52
C ILE A 198 -12.41 -10.08 8.00
N LEU A 199 -13.35 -10.37 7.09
CA LEU A 199 -14.58 -11.12 7.39
C LEU A 199 -14.28 -12.51 7.96
N SER A 200 -13.32 -13.23 7.36
CA SER A 200 -12.99 -14.60 7.76
C SER A 200 -12.18 -14.70 9.05
N LYS A 201 -11.25 -13.78 9.31
CA LYS A 201 -10.33 -13.86 10.46
C LYS A 201 -10.91 -13.27 11.75
N TYR A 202 -11.84 -12.33 11.66
CA TYR A 202 -12.30 -11.54 12.79
C TYR A 202 -13.82 -11.53 12.91
N PHE A 203 -14.40 -12.73 12.94
CA PHE A 203 -15.84 -12.90 13.10
C PHE A 203 -16.32 -12.26 14.40
N GLY A 204 -17.24 -11.30 14.31
CA GLY A 204 -17.78 -10.54 15.45
C GLY A 204 -17.01 -9.26 15.84
N GLU A 205 -15.74 -9.12 15.47
CA GLU A 205 -14.91 -7.93 15.76
C GLU A 205 -14.58 -7.08 14.52
N SER A 206 -14.93 -7.57 13.33
CA SER A 206 -14.67 -6.90 12.04
C SER A 206 -15.13 -5.44 11.99
N SER A 207 -16.29 -5.09 12.56
CA SER A 207 -16.74 -3.68 12.62
C SER A 207 -15.79 -2.80 13.42
N LYS A 208 -15.25 -3.30 14.54
CA LYS A 208 -14.28 -2.55 15.36
C LYS A 208 -12.96 -2.35 14.61
N ILE A 209 -12.53 -3.37 13.86
CA ILE A 209 -11.31 -3.28 13.04
C ILE A 209 -11.47 -2.21 11.95
N ILE A 210 -12.64 -2.09 11.32
CA ILE A 210 -12.90 -1.05 10.33
C ILE A 210 -12.84 0.33 10.98
N SER A 211 -13.49 0.55 12.13
CA SER A 211 -13.42 1.85 12.81
C SER A 211 -12.00 2.17 13.30
N GLU A 212 -11.25 1.20 13.86
CA GLU A 212 -9.85 1.41 14.24
C GLU A 212 -8.95 1.66 13.02
N LEU A 213 -9.22 1.01 11.87
CA LEU A 213 -8.51 1.25 10.61
C LEU A 213 -8.66 2.69 10.16
N TYR A 214 -9.88 3.21 10.09
CA TYR A 214 -10.11 4.60 9.68
C TYR A 214 -9.66 5.59 10.75
N GLY A 215 -9.78 5.27 12.04
CA GLY A 215 -9.16 6.04 13.12
C GLY A 215 -7.65 6.18 12.93
N THR A 216 -6.96 5.05 12.75
CA THR A 216 -5.51 5.02 12.51
C THR A 216 -5.14 5.75 11.22
N ALA A 217 -5.91 5.58 10.13
CA ALA A 217 -5.64 6.27 8.87
C ALA A 217 -5.76 7.79 9.00
N ARG A 218 -6.69 8.29 9.80
CA ARG A 218 -6.83 9.73 10.12
C ARG A 218 -5.66 10.22 10.99
N ASP A 219 -5.25 9.42 11.98
CA ASP A 219 -4.11 9.73 12.85
C ASP A 219 -2.77 9.76 12.08
N THR A 220 -2.64 8.95 11.03
CA THR A 220 -1.45 8.87 10.17
C THR A 220 -1.59 9.63 8.86
N SER A 221 -2.50 10.61 8.80
CA SER A 221 -2.77 11.36 7.57
C SER A 221 -1.51 12.08 7.05
N PRO A 222 -1.25 12.12 5.72
CA PRO A 222 -2.08 11.59 4.63
C PRO A 222 -2.06 10.06 4.56
N ALA A 223 -3.21 9.46 4.25
CA ALA A 223 -3.34 8.01 4.14
C ALA A 223 -4.20 7.58 2.94
N VAL A 224 -3.89 6.39 2.42
CA VAL A 224 -4.69 5.68 1.40
C VAL A 224 -5.17 4.36 1.96
N VAL A 225 -6.48 4.16 2.00
CA VAL A 225 -7.12 2.90 2.38
C VAL A 225 -7.58 2.19 1.12
N PHE A 226 -6.92 1.08 0.77
CA PHE A 226 -7.28 0.26 -0.37
C PHE A 226 -8.12 -0.96 0.07
N LEU A 227 -9.36 -1.04 -0.40
CA LEU A 227 -10.30 -2.12 -0.12
C LEU A 227 -10.39 -3.04 -1.35
N ASP A 228 -9.66 -4.15 -1.34
CA ASP A 228 -9.66 -5.15 -2.41
C ASP A 228 -10.79 -6.17 -2.23
N GLU A 229 -11.27 -6.73 -3.35
CA GLU A 229 -12.41 -7.67 -3.42
C GLU A 229 -13.66 -7.11 -2.73
N PHE A 230 -13.98 -5.84 -3.00
CA PHE A 230 -15.06 -5.14 -2.33
C PHE A 230 -16.46 -5.79 -2.54
N GLU A 231 -16.65 -6.52 -3.65
CA GLU A 231 -17.85 -7.32 -3.89
C GLU A 231 -18.13 -8.38 -2.80
N SER A 232 -17.11 -8.77 -2.02
CA SER A 232 -17.26 -9.79 -0.97
C SER A 232 -18.14 -9.35 0.20
N ILE A 233 -18.32 -8.04 0.41
CA ILE A 233 -19.17 -7.49 1.48
C ILE A 233 -20.37 -6.68 0.95
N ALA A 234 -20.28 -6.25 -0.31
CA ALA A 234 -21.20 -5.30 -0.93
C ALA A 234 -22.07 -5.92 -2.05
N GLY A 235 -22.05 -7.25 -2.20
CA GLY A 235 -22.87 -7.99 -3.17
C GLY A 235 -24.39 -7.83 -2.97
N LYS A 236 -25.15 -7.89 -4.07
CA LYS A 236 -26.63 -7.92 -4.12
C LYS A 236 -27.09 -9.15 -3.37
N ARG A 237 -27.77 -8.91 -2.25
CA ARG A 237 -28.05 -9.92 -1.23
C ARG A 237 -29.31 -10.71 -1.60
N ASP A 238 -29.20 -12.03 -1.61
CA ASP A 238 -30.36 -12.92 -1.50
C ASP A 238 -30.87 -12.93 -0.04
N ASP A 239 -32.14 -13.29 0.16
CA ASP A 239 -32.87 -13.24 1.45
C ASP A 239 -32.25 -14.08 2.59
N GLN A 240 -31.15 -14.80 2.36
CA GLN A 240 -30.46 -15.65 3.34
C GLN A 240 -29.23 -14.99 4.01
N ASP A 241 -28.92 -13.72 3.70
CA ASP A 241 -27.68 -13.09 4.16
C ASP A 241 -27.64 -12.81 5.68
N THR A 242 -26.54 -13.21 6.30
CA THR A 242 -26.36 -13.22 7.76
C THR A 242 -26.19 -11.81 8.35
N GLY A 243 -26.74 -11.56 9.55
CA GLY A 243 -26.68 -10.26 10.23
C GLY A 243 -25.28 -9.60 10.41
N PRO A 244 -24.16 -10.34 10.55
CA PRO A 244 -22.83 -9.76 10.71
C PRO A 244 -22.31 -8.95 9.51
N GLU A 245 -22.48 -9.43 8.29
CA GLU A 245 -21.99 -8.75 7.07
C GLU A 245 -22.71 -7.41 6.85
N ARG A 246 -24.01 -7.37 7.18
CA ARG A 246 -24.80 -6.14 7.15
C ARG A 246 -24.24 -5.09 8.10
N ARG A 247 -23.92 -5.47 9.33
CA ARG A 247 -23.36 -4.55 10.33
C ARG A 247 -22.01 -3.99 9.89
N ILE A 248 -21.15 -4.84 9.35
CA ILE A 248 -19.80 -4.44 8.90
C ILE A 248 -19.91 -3.49 7.70
N LEU A 249 -20.78 -3.78 6.72
CA LEU A 249 -21.04 -2.87 5.60
C LEU A 249 -21.58 -1.51 6.10
N SER A 250 -22.54 -1.51 7.02
CA SER A 250 -23.07 -0.27 7.60
C SER A 250 -21.96 0.56 8.28
N THR A 251 -21.10 -0.07 9.08
CA THR A 251 -19.95 0.61 9.70
C THR A 251 -19.03 1.20 8.62
N LEU A 252 -18.69 0.42 7.60
CA LEU A 252 -17.83 0.88 6.50
C LEU A 252 -18.44 2.07 5.75
N LEU A 253 -19.73 2.03 5.42
CA LEU A 253 -20.42 3.14 4.77
C LEU A 253 -20.43 4.40 5.64
N SER A 254 -20.60 4.26 6.96
CA SER A 254 -20.49 5.38 7.89
C SER A 254 -19.08 6.00 7.92
N GLU A 255 -18.02 5.18 7.82
CA GLU A 255 -16.66 5.68 7.68
C GLU A 255 -16.43 6.40 6.34
N LEU A 256 -16.98 5.89 5.23
CA LEU A 256 -16.92 6.53 3.91
C LEU A 256 -17.65 7.87 3.87
N ASP A 257 -18.76 8.00 4.61
CA ASP A 257 -19.52 9.26 4.75
C ASP A 257 -18.73 10.32 5.56
N GLY A 258 -17.65 9.91 6.23
CA GLY A 258 -16.63 10.82 6.78
C GLY A 258 -17.15 11.76 7.86
N MET A 259 -18.20 11.38 8.60
CA MET A 259 -18.85 12.25 9.59
C MET A 259 -17.88 12.81 10.64
N GLU A 260 -16.82 12.07 10.99
CA GLU A 260 -15.81 12.46 11.98
C GLU A 260 -14.70 13.39 11.43
N ALA A 261 -14.59 13.50 10.10
CA ALA A 261 -13.63 14.38 9.42
C ALA A 261 -14.26 15.71 8.98
N LYS A 262 -15.61 15.84 9.04
CA LYS A 262 -16.32 17.08 8.67
C LYS A 262 -15.80 18.26 9.50
N GLY A 263 -15.11 19.18 8.84
CA GLY A 263 -14.58 20.42 9.41
C GLY A 263 -13.07 20.44 9.66
N ARG A 264 -12.37 19.29 9.58
CA ARG A 264 -10.90 19.20 9.71
C ARG A 264 -10.24 19.14 8.34
N ARG A 265 -9.67 20.26 7.91
CA ARG A 265 -9.07 20.42 6.56
C ARG A 265 -7.67 19.84 6.42
N ASP A 266 -7.06 19.49 7.54
CA ASP A 266 -5.71 18.94 7.68
C ASP A 266 -5.67 17.41 7.52
N ILE A 267 -6.82 16.73 7.60
CA ILE A 267 -6.90 15.27 7.51
C ILE A 267 -7.34 14.87 6.10
N TYR A 268 -6.42 14.25 5.37
CA TYR A 268 -6.68 13.62 4.08
C TYR A 268 -6.59 12.10 4.18
N VAL A 269 -7.72 11.42 3.98
CA VAL A 269 -7.82 9.96 3.84
C VAL A 269 -8.51 9.67 2.52
N LEU A 270 -7.79 9.00 1.61
CA LEU A 270 -8.33 8.54 0.34
C LEU A 270 -8.69 7.07 0.43
N THR A 271 -9.96 6.75 0.27
CA THR A 271 -10.42 5.37 0.12
C THR A 271 -10.51 4.99 -1.35
N ILE A 272 -9.83 3.90 -1.71
CA ILE A 272 -9.92 3.28 -3.02
C ILE A 272 -10.48 1.87 -2.84
N ALA A 273 -11.71 1.62 -3.29
CA ALA A 273 -12.24 0.26 -3.36
C ALA A 273 -11.97 -0.35 -4.74
N ALA A 274 -11.72 -1.66 -4.82
CA ALA A 274 -11.57 -2.40 -6.07
C ALA A 274 -12.55 -3.56 -6.15
N THR A 275 -13.19 -3.71 -7.32
CA THR A 275 -14.06 -4.85 -7.61
C THR A 275 -13.83 -5.43 -9.00
N ASN A 276 -14.07 -6.72 -9.16
CA ASN A 276 -14.18 -7.36 -10.47
C ASN A 276 -15.64 -7.58 -10.89
N ARG A 277 -16.61 -7.31 -10.01
CA ARG A 277 -18.03 -7.60 -10.26
C ARG A 277 -18.90 -6.39 -9.89
N PRO A 278 -18.76 -5.27 -10.61
CA PRO A 278 -19.44 -4.03 -10.25
C PRO A 278 -20.97 -4.12 -10.34
N TRP A 279 -21.51 -5.01 -11.18
CA TRP A 279 -22.95 -5.28 -11.29
C TRP A 279 -23.54 -6.00 -10.06
N ASP A 280 -22.70 -6.62 -9.24
CA ASP A 280 -23.09 -7.23 -7.97
C ASP A 280 -23.20 -6.16 -6.88
N LEU A 281 -22.74 -4.93 -7.06
CA LEU A 281 -22.77 -3.92 -6.00
C LEU A 281 -24.16 -3.29 -5.85
N ASP A 282 -24.57 -3.06 -4.61
CA ASP A 282 -25.81 -2.37 -4.27
C ASP A 282 -25.76 -0.86 -4.63
N PRO A 283 -26.84 -0.27 -5.19
CA PRO A 283 -26.89 1.15 -5.52
C PRO A 283 -26.61 2.11 -4.35
N ALA A 284 -27.05 1.77 -3.14
CA ALA A 284 -26.80 2.59 -1.96
C ALA A 284 -25.30 2.62 -1.64
N VAL A 285 -24.58 1.51 -1.83
CA VAL A 285 -23.12 1.46 -1.69
C VAL A 285 -22.45 2.29 -2.80
N LEU A 286 -22.89 2.13 -4.05
CA LEU A 286 -22.36 2.88 -5.19
C LEU A 286 -22.50 4.39 -5.05
N SER A 287 -23.53 4.88 -4.36
CA SER A 287 -23.73 6.31 -4.11
C SER A 287 -22.67 6.95 -3.20
N ARG A 288 -21.90 6.16 -2.43
CA ARG A 288 -20.82 6.65 -1.54
C ARG A 288 -19.49 6.86 -2.27
N PHE A 289 -19.38 6.35 -3.50
CA PHE A 289 -18.21 6.52 -4.34
C PHE A 289 -18.45 7.65 -5.34
N GLU A 290 -17.75 8.76 -5.12
CA GLU A 290 -17.80 9.98 -5.94
C GLU A 290 -17.32 9.70 -7.37
N LYS A 291 -16.36 8.79 -7.51
CA LYS A 291 -15.83 8.36 -8.80
C LYS A 291 -15.81 6.86 -8.95
N LYS A 292 -16.19 6.42 -10.14
CA LYS A 292 -16.22 5.02 -10.58
C LYS A 292 -15.35 4.94 -11.82
N ILE A 293 -14.17 4.35 -11.71
CA ILE A 293 -13.15 4.34 -12.75
C ILE A 293 -12.99 2.91 -13.29
N LEU A 294 -13.24 2.74 -14.59
CA LEU A 294 -12.95 1.52 -15.31
C LEU A 294 -11.44 1.39 -15.51
N ILE A 295 -10.88 0.27 -15.06
CA ILE A 295 -9.52 -0.16 -15.36
C ILE A 295 -9.60 -1.26 -16.43
N PRO A 296 -9.52 -0.91 -17.72
CA PRO A 296 -9.76 -1.84 -18.83
C PRO A 296 -8.60 -2.83 -19.02
N LEU A 297 -8.77 -3.77 -19.95
CA LEU A 297 -7.64 -4.51 -20.50
C LEU A 297 -6.66 -3.53 -21.19
N PRO A 298 -5.34 -3.81 -21.14
CA PRO A 298 -4.34 -2.95 -21.76
C PRO A 298 -4.47 -2.94 -23.29
N ASP A 299 -4.34 -1.76 -23.88
CA ASP A 299 -4.22 -1.57 -25.33
C ASP A 299 -2.81 -1.96 -25.83
N ALA A 300 -2.56 -1.91 -27.14
CA ALA A 300 -1.27 -2.35 -27.70
C ALA A 300 -0.06 -1.57 -27.12
N PRO A 301 -0.07 -0.23 -27.01
CA PRO A 301 0.99 0.52 -26.34
C PRO A 301 1.19 0.10 -24.87
N ALA A 302 0.11 -0.06 -24.10
CA ALA A 302 0.19 -0.49 -22.71
C ALA A 302 0.78 -1.91 -22.59
N ARG A 303 0.38 -2.84 -23.47
CA ARG A 303 0.95 -4.21 -23.50
C ARG A 303 2.44 -4.20 -23.80
N ALA A 304 2.89 -3.37 -24.74
CA ALA A 304 4.32 -3.19 -25.03
C ALA A 304 5.09 -2.69 -23.80
N ALA A 305 4.55 -1.69 -23.10
CA ALA A 305 5.16 -1.17 -21.87
C ALA A 305 5.20 -2.23 -20.75
N ILE A 306 4.11 -2.98 -20.54
CA ILE A 306 4.03 -4.05 -19.54
C ILE A 306 5.05 -5.16 -19.86
N LEU A 307 5.17 -5.57 -21.13
CA LEU A 307 6.19 -6.53 -21.57
C LEU A 307 7.60 -6.04 -21.21
N GLN A 308 7.94 -4.80 -21.56
CA GLN A 308 9.26 -4.22 -21.26
C GLN A 308 9.54 -4.19 -19.76
N ILE A 309 8.58 -3.71 -18.95
CA ILE A 309 8.72 -3.65 -17.49
C ILE A 309 9.03 -5.04 -16.92
N HIS A 310 8.28 -6.08 -17.33
CA HIS A 310 8.49 -7.43 -16.81
C HIS A 310 9.79 -8.07 -17.31
N LEU A 311 10.24 -7.78 -18.53
CA LEU A 311 11.51 -8.29 -19.04
C LEU A 311 12.70 -7.62 -18.33
N GLN A 312 12.66 -6.30 -18.17
CA GLN A 312 13.68 -5.54 -17.44
C GLN A 312 13.78 -5.99 -15.98
N LYS A 313 12.64 -6.16 -15.28
CA LYS A 313 12.61 -6.67 -13.90
C LYS A 313 13.23 -8.06 -13.75
N ARG A 314 13.27 -8.85 -14.83
CA ARG A 314 13.89 -10.19 -14.85
C ARG A 314 15.32 -10.19 -15.38
N GLY A 315 15.85 -9.05 -15.80
CA GLY A 315 17.20 -8.95 -16.38
C GLY A 315 17.31 -9.54 -17.79
N PHE A 316 16.20 -9.64 -18.53
CA PHE A 316 16.20 -10.15 -19.90
C PHE A 316 15.86 -9.05 -20.91
N GLN A 317 16.42 -9.18 -22.10
CA GLN A 317 16.10 -8.35 -23.26
C GLN A 317 15.56 -9.23 -24.38
N LEU A 318 14.58 -8.69 -25.10
CA LEU A 318 14.06 -9.29 -26.32
C LEU A 318 14.96 -8.92 -27.49
N GLN A 319 15.39 -9.93 -28.25
CA GLN A 319 15.94 -9.77 -29.58
C GLN A 319 14.80 -9.84 -30.59
N GLY A 320 14.15 -8.69 -30.84
CA GLY A 320 12.95 -8.60 -31.68
C GLY A 320 12.15 -7.34 -31.42
N ASP A 321 11.00 -7.22 -32.09
CA ASP A 321 10.09 -6.08 -31.94
C ASP A 321 9.05 -6.34 -30.83
N VAL A 322 9.10 -5.53 -29.77
CA VAL A 322 8.10 -5.59 -28.69
C VAL A 322 6.71 -5.21 -29.20
N ALA A 323 6.60 -4.36 -30.21
CA ALA A 323 5.30 -3.98 -30.77
C ALA A 323 4.62 -5.17 -31.47
N GLU A 324 5.39 -6.09 -32.07
CA GLU A 324 4.86 -7.33 -32.64
C GLU A 324 4.33 -8.26 -31.52
N LEU A 325 5.07 -8.40 -30.42
CA LEU A 325 4.57 -9.15 -29.25
C LEU A 325 3.29 -8.53 -28.68
N ALA A 326 3.24 -7.20 -28.59
CA ALA A 326 2.05 -6.52 -28.09
C ALA A 326 0.81 -6.78 -28.95
N LYS A 327 0.97 -6.97 -30.28
CA LYS A 327 -0.12 -7.43 -31.15
C LYS A 327 -0.50 -8.88 -30.88
N ALA A 328 0.50 -9.76 -30.74
CA ALA A 328 0.28 -11.19 -30.48
C ALA A 328 -0.37 -11.47 -29.10
N THR A 329 -0.24 -10.56 -28.13
CA THR A 329 -0.86 -10.67 -26.79
C THR A 329 -2.18 -9.90 -26.69
N GLU A 330 -2.92 -9.74 -27.78
CA GLU A 330 -4.25 -9.12 -27.73
C GLU A 330 -5.19 -9.86 -26.76
N GLY A 331 -5.96 -9.10 -25.98
CA GLY A 331 -6.85 -9.62 -24.94
C GLY A 331 -6.17 -10.01 -23.63
N TYR A 332 -4.82 -10.01 -23.56
CA TYR A 332 -4.13 -10.30 -22.30
C TYR A 332 -4.22 -9.11 -21.34
N SER A 333 -4.50 -9.40 -20.08
CA SER A 333 -4.28 -8.53 -18.92
C SER A 333 -2.80 -8.47 -18.55
N GLY A 334 -2.44 -7.53 -17.67
CA GLY A 334 -1.08 -7.44 -17.13
C GLY A 334 -0.61 -8.72 -16.45
N ARG A 335 -1.53 -9.45 -15.79
CA ARG A 335 -1.23 -10.74 -15.16
C ARG A 335 -0.87 -11.83 -16.17
N GLU A 336 -1.58 -11.91 -17.29
CA GLU A 336 -1.22 -12.88 -18.34
C GLU A 336 0.11 -12.53 -19.01
N ILE A 337 0.40 -11.24 -19.22
CA ILE A 337 1.69 -10.80 -19.75
C ILE A 337 2.83 -11.13 -18.78
N GLU A 338 2.65 -10.89 -17.48
CA GLU A 338 3.63 -11.29 -16.46
C GLU A 338 3.90 -12.80 -16.51
N ARG A 339 2.83 -13.59 -16.60
CA ARG A 339 2.91 -15.06 -16.71
C ARG A 339 3.64 -15.48 -17.98
N LEU A 340 3.37 -14.82 -19.11
CA LEU A 340 4.07 -15.07 -20.38
C LEU A 340 5.57 -14.81 -20.24
N CYS A 341 5.97 -13.65 -19.72
CA CYS A 341 7.38 -13.33 -19.48
C CYS A 341 8.04 -14.35 -18.52
N LYS A 342 7.33 -14.80 -17.48
CA LYS A 342 7.84 -15.82 -16.55
C LYS A 342 8.02 -17.17 -17.23
N GLU A 343 7.05 -17.64 -18.01
CA GLU A 343 7.13 -18.91 -18.73
C GLU A 343 8.28 -18.90 -19.73
N VAL A 344 8.39 -17.84 -20.54
CA VAL A 344 9.45 -17.65 -21.54
C VAL A 344 10.84 -17.69 -20.90
N THR A 345 11.04 -16.94 -19.83
CA THR A 345 12.34 -16.87 -19.14
C THR A 345 12.70 -18.18 -18.46
N THR A 346 11.76 -18.80 -17.75
CA THR A 346 11.97 -20.09 -17.07
C THR A 346 12.32 -21.18 -18.08
N ARG A 347 11.59 -21.23 -19.20
CA ARG A 347 11.83 -22.21 -20.26
C ARG A 347 13.16 -21.99 -20.95
N MET A 348 13.52 -20.76 -21.29
CA MET A 348 14.82 -20.47 -21.89
C MET A 348 15.96 -20.91 -20.97
N VAL A 349 15.89 -20.61 -19.67
CA VAL A 349 16.90 -21.06 -18.70
C VAL A 349 16.95 -22.59 -18.63
N ALA A 350 15.80 -23.27 -18.61
CA ALA A 350 15.76 -24.74 -18.61
C ALA A 350 16.36 -25.36 -19.89
N GLU A 351 16.09 -24.78 -21.07
CA GLU A 351 16.62 -25.24 -22.36
C GLU A 351 18.15 -25.10 -22.43
N VAL A 352 18.72 -24.02 -21.88
CA VAL A 352 20.17 -23.76 -21.94
C VAL A 352 20.96 -24.47 -20.82
N ASN A 353 20.29 -24.89 -19.75
CA ASN A 353 20.90 -25.49 -18.57
C ASN A 353 20.39 -26.92 -18.31
N GLY A 354 20.30 -27.75 -19.35
CA GLY A 354 19.84 -29.13 -19.27
C GLY A 354 20.68 -30.02 -18.35
N GLU A 355 21.88 -29.60 -17.97
CA GLU A 355 22.79 -30.29 -17.05
C GLU A 355 22.45 -30.10 -15.56
N ILE A 356 21.53 -29.19 -15.20
CA ILE A 356 21.17 -28.90 -13.80
C ILE A 356 20.77 -30.15 -13.01
N PRO A 357 19.91 -31.06 -13.52
CA PRO A 357 19.55 -32.28 -12.79
C PRO A 357 20.79 -33.11 -12.40
N ALA A 358 21.71 -33.31 -13.35
CA ALA A 358 22.95 -34.04 -13.11
C ALA A 358 23.90 -33.31 -12.14
N ILE A 359 23.87 -31.98 -12.10
CA ILE A 359 24.62 -31.19 -11.10
C ILE A 359 24.03 -31.38 -9.71
N ILE A 360 22.69 -31.35 -9.58
CA ILE A 360 22.00 -31.54 -8.31
C ILE A 360 22.24 -32.94 -7.76
N ASP A 361 22.26 -33.96 -8.61
CA ASP A 361 22.58 -35.35 -8.23
C ASP A 361 24.00 -35.51 -7.64
N ARG A 362 24.93 -34.60 -7.96
CA ARG A 362 26.29 -34.56 -7.37
C ARG A 362 26.36 -33.84 -6.02
N GLY A 363 25.27 -33.19 -5.59
CA GLY A 363 25.15 -32.55 -4.28
C GLY A 363 24.92 -31.03 -4.34
N LEU A 364 24.41 -30.49 -3.23
CA LEU A 364 24.01 -29.08 -3.13
C LEU A 364 25.18 -28.09 -3.29
N ASP A 365 26.37 -28.45 -2.85
CA ASP A 365 27.54 -27.58 -2.94
C ASP A 365 28.02 -27.40 -4.38
N GLU A 366 27.86 -28.42 -5.23
CA GLU A 366 28.15 -28.31 -6.66
C GLU A 366 27.13 -27.42 -7.37
N ALA A 367 25.84 -27.55 -7.03
CA ALA A 367 24.80 -26.69 -7.57
C ALA A 367 25.00 -25.22 -7.17
N ARG A 368 25.47 -24.94 -5.95
CA ARG A 368 25.76 -23.57 -5.48
C ARG A 368 26.91 -22.89 -6.22
N LYS A 369 27.87 -23.67 -6.75
CA LYS A 369 28.99 -23.15 -7.55
C LYS A 369 28.62 -22.98 -9.03
N TYR A 370 27.51 -23.57 -9.47
CA TYR A 370 27.11 -23.53 -10.86
C TYR A 370 26.51 -22.17 -11.24
N GLN A 371 27.11 -21.52 -12.23
CA GLN A 371 26.58 -20.29 -12.82
C GLN A 371 25.59 -20.64 -13.93
N LEU A 372 24.33 -20.21 -13.76
CA LEU A 372 23.31 -20.36 -14.81
C LEU A 372 23.74 -19.65 -16.09
N LYS A 373 23.61 -20.37 -17.21
CA LYS A 373 23.79 -19.87 -18.56
C LYS A 373 22.48 -19.25 -19.05
N VAL A 374 22.58 -18.16 -19.80
CA VAL A 374 21.41 -17.48 -20.40
C VAL A 374 21.72 -17.08 -21.83
N ARG A 375 20.66 -16.90 -22.65
CA ARG A 375 20.74 -16.31 -23.99
C ARG A 375 19.68 -15.21 -24.16
N PRO A 376 19.82 -14.31 -25.15
CA PRO A 376 18.75 -13.39 -25.52
C PRO A 376 17.44 -14.12 -25.81
N LEU A 377 16.32 -13.50 -25.42
CA LEU A 377 14.99 -14.04 -25.73
C LEU A 377 14.64 -13.71 -27.17
N THR A 378 14.07 -14.66 -27.89
CA THR A 378 13.66 -14.49 -29.29
C THR A 378 12.15 -14.51 -29.41
N MET A 379 11.60 -13.99 -30.52
CA MET A 379 10.17 -14.06 -30.83
C MET A 379 9.64 -15.50 -30.78
N ALA A 380 10.44 -16.48 -31.23
CA ALA A 380 10.09 -17.90 -31.19
C ALA A 380 9.86 -18.42 -29.76
N ASP A 381 10.58 -17.89 -28.77
CA ASP A 381 10.35 -18.27 -27.37
C ASP A 381 8.96 -17.81 -26.89
N PHE A 382 8.56 -16.61 -27.27
CA PHE A 382 7.24 -16.07 -26.94
C PHE A 382 6.12 -16.79 -27.67
N HIS A 383 6.24 -17.07 -28.96
CA HIS A 383 5.20 -17.82 -29.69
C HIS A 383 4.97 -19.21 -29.10
N ARG A 384 6.05 -19.90 -28.69
CA ARG A 384 5.95 -21.22 -28.02
C ARG A 384 5.26 -21.16 -26.66
N ALA A 385 5.45 -20.07 -25.92
CA ALA A 385 4.84 -19.88 -24.60
C ALA A 385 3.38 -19.37 -24.70
N ALA A 386 3.09 -18.50 -25.66
CA ALA A 386 1.76 -17.93 -25.90
C ALA A 386 0.72 -19.01 -26.21
N ALA A 387 1.11 -20.11 -26.86
CA ALA A 387 0.24 -21.26 -27.11
C ALA A 387 -0.34 -21.90 -25.82
N LYS A 388 0.29 -21.67 -24.66
CA LYS A 388 -0.14 -22.23 -23.36
C LYS A 388 -0.86 -21.21 -22.48
N ILE A 389 -0.93 -19.95 -22.90
CA ILE A 389 -1.50 -18.86 -22.11
C ILE A 389 -2.72 -18.36 -22.85
N HIS A 390 -3.88 -18.43 -22.20
CA HIS A 390 -5.14 -18.00 -22.78
C HIS A 390 -5.66 -16.78 -22.00
N PRO A 391 -6.22 -15.77 -22.69
CA PRO A 391 -6.93 -14.68 -22.04
C PRO A 391 -8.03 -15.22 -21.12
N GLN A 392 -8.05 -14.80 -19.87
CA GLN A 392 -9.10 -15.13 -18.91
C GLN A 392 -10.35 -14.28 -19.12
N THR A 393 -10.19 -13.07 -19.65
CA THR A 393 -11.29 -12.12 -19.88
C THR A 393 -11.76 -12.24 -21.33
N THR A 394 -13.03 -12.56 -21.53
CA THR A 394 -13.62 -12.68 -22.88
C THR A 394 -14.04 -11.32 -23.43
N ALA A 395 -14.26 -11.23 -24.75
CA ALA A 395 -14.83 -10.02 -25.36
C ALA A 395 -16.24 -9.69 -24.81
N ALA A 396 -17.01 -10.72 -24.43
CA ALA A 396 -18.31 -10.54 -23.79
C ALA A 396 -18.18 -9.89 -22.40
N ASP A 397 -17.18 -10.31 -21.61
CA ASP A 397 -16.88 -9.69 -20.31
C ASP A 397 -16.48 -8.23 -20.47
N VAL A 398 -15.62 -7.92 -21.44
CA VAL A 398 -15.20 -6.54 -21.75
C VAL A 398 -16.41 -5.68 -22.09
N LYS A 399 -17.32 -6.19 -22.95
CA LYS A 399 -18.55 -5.49 -23.30
C LYS A 399 -19.43 -5.23 -22.08
N LYS A 400 -19.56 -6.22 -21.18
CA LYS A 400 -20.32 -6.10 -19.93
C LYS A 400 -19.82 -4.96 -19.05
N TYR A 401 -18.51 -4.74 -18.94
CA TYR A 401 -17.96 -3.61 -18.20
C TYR A 401 -18.25 -2.26 -18.87
N ALA A 402 -18.21 -2.19 -20.21
CA ALA A 402 -18.52 -0.98 -20.95
C ALA A 402 -20.01 -0.61 -20.81
N GLU A 403 -20.89 -1.58 -20.96
CA GLU A 403 -22.35 -1.41 -20.76
C GLU A 403 -22.65 -0.97 -19.31
N TRP A 404 -21.98 -1.56 -18.32
CA TRP A 404 -22.14 -1.13 -16.92
C TRP A 404 -21.68 0.32 -16.71
N ARG A 405 -20.55 0.72 -17.32
CA ARG A 405 -20.07 2.10 -17.27
C ARG A 405 -21.10 3.08 -17.83
N GLU A 406 -21.66 2.76 -18.99
CA GLU A 406 -22.67 3.60 -19.66
C GLU A 406 -23.93 3.74 -18.79
N SER A 407 -24.41 2.64 -18.21
CA SER A 407 -25.57 2.66 -17.30
C SER A 407 -25.38 3.51 -16.04
N MET A 408 -24.13 3.83 -15.67
CA MET A 408 -23.79 4.65 -14.51
C MET A 408 -23.63 6.13 -14.86
N VAL A 409 -23.62 6.49 -16.14
CA VAL A 409 -23.54 7.88 -16.62
C VAL A 409 -24.93 8.44 -16.92
N ASP A 410 -25.86 7.58 -17.33
CA ASP A 410 -27.23 7.95 -17.72
C ASP A 410 -28.24 7.97 -16.55
N GLY A 411 -27.82 7.66 -15.33
CA GLY A 411 -28.64 7.67 -14.11
C GLY A 411 -28.02 8.52 -13.01
#